data_AF-A0A8B6HH27-F1
#
_entry.id   AF-A0A8B6HH27-F1
#
_cell.length_a   1.000
_cell.length_b   1.000
_cell.length_c   1.000
_cell.angle_alpha   90.00
_cell.angle_beta   90.00
_cell.angle_gamma   90.00
#
_symmetry.space_group_name_H-M   'P 1'
#
loop_
_entity.id
_entity.type
_entity.pdbx_description
1 polymer ?
#
loop_
_entity_poly.entity_id
_entity_poly.type
_entity_poly.pdbx_seq_one_letter_code
_entity_poly.pdbx_strand_id
1 'polypeptide(L)'
;MSVYKYLKNPLIIYTDSKMFAEFFTELRNNSAFTTQIIMFSRDELWSFLIKPQIAKLYSKPGYPKHYPNTYLPEYTCMTHSKLTLVAKAIDSKLLASDYYSWIDLGYFRDVSSRKKYFYLEVPNDFDNSTVGVNQVYDVPLKNVSARSIILGNKNWIGGGLFLGKPDVLKQFESQYKTRVMYYLSQELMNVEQHILYSMYTAEERKKNPITVEVQPYLPGKQKVISRDPWFYLGFLMYNENINASYRSYRS
;
A
#
# COMPACT_ATOMS: atom_id res chain seq x y z
N MET A 1 -9.38 -8.22 -12.20
CA MET A 1 -8.12 -8.99 -12.18
C MET A 1 -7.51 -9.22 -13.57
N SER A 2 -8.30 -9.46 -14.62
CA SER A 2 -7.80 -9.62 -16.01
C SER A 2 -6.89 -8.47 -16.50
N VAL A 3 -7.11 -7.24 -16.01
CA VAL A 3 -6.32 -6.05 -16.34
C VAL A 3 -4.80 -6.24 -16.14
N TYR A 4 -4.37 -7.05 -15.16
CA TYR A 4 -2.94 -7.31 -14.90
C TYR A 4 -2.26 -8.11 -16.01
N LYS A 5 -3.02 -8.75 -16.91
CA LYS A 5 -2.50 -9.30 -18.16
C LYS A 5 -1.82 -8.23 -19.02
N TYR A 6 -2.34 -7.00 -18.98
CA TYR A 6 -1.89 -5.88 -19.81
C TYR A 6 -0.88 -4.95 -19.11
N LEU A 7 -0.62 -5.16 -17.82
CA LEU A 7 0.40 -4.40 -17.09
C LEU A 7 1.79 -4.82 -17.55
N LYS A 8 2.61 -3.86 -17.98
CA LYS A 8 3.96 -4.11 -18.46
C LYS A 8 5.05 -3.90 -17.42
N ASN A 9 4.71 -3.60 -16.17
CA ASN A 9 5.70 -3.61 -15.09
C ASN A 9 6.03 -5.05 -14.67
N PRO A 10 7.27 -5.33 -14.23
CA PRO A 10 7.58 -6.53 -13.48
C PRO A 10 6.72 -6.64 -12.22
N LEU A 11 6.38 -7.86 -11.81
CA LEU A 11 5.50 -8.12 -10.66
C LEU A 11 6.12 -9.14 -9.71
N ILE A 12 5.92 -8.92 -8.42
CA ILE A 12 6.12 -9.93 -7.37
C ILE A 12 4.77 -10.17 -6.70
N ILE A 13 4.33 -11.41 -6.69
CA ILE A 13 3.04 -11.82 -6.13
C ILE A 13 3.31 -12.77 -4.98
N TYR A 14 3.00 -12.33 -3.77
CA TYR A 14 3.01 -13.17 -2.58
C TYR A 14 1.62 -13.76 -2.37
N THR A 15 1.54 -15.07 -2.19
CA THR A 15 0.25 -15.74 -1.94
C THR A 15 0.43 -17.02 -1.11
N ASP A 16 -0.58 -17.36 -0.32
CA ASP A 16 -0.73 -18.64 0.37
C ASP A 16 -1.70 -19.59 -0.37
N SER A 17 -2.21 -19.17 -1.53
CA SER A 17 -3.20 -19.90 -2.33
C SER A 17 -2.59 -20.44 -3.62
N LYS A 18 -2.51 -21.77 -3.72
CA LYS A 18 -2.05 -22.47 -4.93
C LYS A 18 -2.91 -22.12 -6.15
N MET A 19 -4.24 -22.07 -5.97
CA MET A 19 -5.17 -21.67 -7.03
C MET A 19 -4.89 -20.25 -7.53
N PHE A 20 -4.56 -19.33 -6.63
CA PHE A 20 -4.23 -17.95 -6.99
C PHE A 20 -2.90 -17.85 -7.71
N ALA A 21 -1.90 -18.62 -7.27
CA ALA A 21 -0.61 -18.74 -7.94
C ALA A 21 -0.76 -19.28 -9.37
N GLU A 22 -1.54 -20.36 -9.56
CA GLU A 22 -1.83 -20.94 -10.87
C GLU A 22 -2.53 -19.93 -11.79
N PHE A 23 -3.57 -19.26 -11.28
CA PHE A 23 -4.28 -18.23 -12.03
C PHE A 23 -3.34 -17.11 -12.53
N PHE A 24 -2.46 -16.58 -11.68
CA PHE A 24 -1.54 -15.52 -12.09
C PHE A 24 -0.42 -16.01 -13.00
N THR A 25 0.00 -17.28 -12.86
CA THR A 25 0.93 -17.93 -13.79
C THR A 25 0.32 -17.95 -15.19
N GLU A 26 -0.92 -18.41 -15.33
CA GLU A 26 -1.62 -18.45 -16.61
C GLU A 26 -1.89 -17.06 -17.17
N LEU A 27 -2.36 -16.13 -16.32
CA LEU A 27 -2.69 -14.77 -16.72
C LEU A 27 -1.49 -14.03 -17.32
N ARG A 28 -0.29 -14.33 -16.83
CA ARG A 28 0.98 -13.65 -17.15
C ARG A 28 1.92 -14.47 -18.03
N ASN A 29 1.57 -15.71 -18.40
CA ASN A 29 2.45 -16.64 -19.13
C ASN A 29 3.04 -16.04 -20.42
N ASN A 30 2.24 -15.25 -21.15
CA ASN A 30 2.67 -14.60 -22.41
C ASN A 30 3.18 -13.16 -22.23
N SER A 31 3.45 -12.74 -20.99
CA SER A 31 4.00 -11.41 -20.75
C SER A 31 5.49 -11.39 -21.02
N ALA A 32 5.96 -10.40 -21.78
CA ALA A 32 7.39 -10.13 -21.93
C ALA A 32 8.05 -9.60 -20.64
N PHE A 33 7.27 -9.35 -19.58
CA PHE A 33 7.72 -8.77 -18.32
C PHE A 33 7.63 -9.77 -17.18
N THR A 34 8.76 -9.94 -16.48
CA THR A 34 8.94 -10.93 -15.43
C THR A 34 7.89 -10.81 -14.33
N THR A 35 7.27 -11.95 -14.02
CA THR A 35 6.36 -12.08 -12.87
C THR A 35 6.91 -13.18 -11.97
N GLN A 36 7.23 -12.85 -10.73
CA GLN A 36 7.66 -13.78 -9.71
C GLN A 36 6.47 -14.09 -8.80
N ILE A 37 6.13 -15.37 -8.65
CA ILE A 37 5.04 -15.81 -7.79
C ILE A 37 5.66 -16.59 -6.65
N ILE A 38 5.45 -16.11 -5.43
CA ILE A 38 6.09 -16.62 -4.22
C ILE A 38 4.99 -17.17 -3.31
N MET A 39 4.99 -18.50 -3.19
CA MET A 39 4.20 -19.19 -2.18
C MET A 39 4.85 -18.95 -0.81
N PHE A 40 4.07 -18.49 0.16
CA PHE A 40 4.57 -18.29 1.53
C PHE A 40 3.45 -18.40 2.55
N SER A 41 3.78 -18.67 3.81
CA SER A 41 2.80 -18.62 4.89
C SER A 41 2.70 -17.20 5.44
N ARG A 42 1.49 -16.65 5.48
CA ARG A 42 1.23 -15.35 6.12
C ARG A 42 1.56 -15.32 7.61
N ASP A 43 1.57 -16.48 8.27
CA ASP A 43 1.88 -16.60 9.70
C ASP A 43 3.36 -16.29 10.00
N GLU A 44 4.21 -16.22 8.96
CA GLU A 44 5.61 -15.76 9.07
C GLU A 44 5.72 -14.22 9.19
N LEU A 45 4.65 -13.48 8.93
CA LEU A 45 4.65 -12.01 8.97
C LEU A 45 4.39 -11.53 10.40
N TRP A 46 5.16 -10.52 10.83
CA TRP A 46 5.02 -9.97 12.18
C TRP A 46 3.60 -9.47 12.48
N SER A 47 2.88 -8.99 11.46
CA SER A 47 1.49 -8.54 11.57
C SER A 47 0.54 -9.68 11.94
N PHE A 48 0.81 -10.90 11.49
CA PHE A 48 0.04 -12.09 11.87
C PHE A 48 0.48 -12.66 13.21
N LEU A 49 1.74 -12.47 13.62
CA LEU A 49 2.20 -12.84 14.97
C LEU A 49 1.47 -12.07 16.07
N ILE A 50 1.05 -10.82 15.80
CA ILE A 50 0.27 -10.00 16.75
C ILE A 50 -1.24 -10.21 16.68
N LYS A 51 -1.72 -11.07 15.77
CA LYS A 51 -3.16 -11.34 15.59
C LYS A 51 -3.89 -11.70 16.90
N PRO A 52 -3.34 -12.53 17.81
CA PRO A 52 -4.03 -12.85 19.06
C PRO A 52 -4.29 -11.62 19.95
N GLN A 53 -3.36 -10.66 19.97
CA GLN A 53 -3.53 -9.43 20.75
C GLN A 53 -4.59 -8.52 20.13
N ILE A 54 -4.60 -8.41 18.80
CA ILE A 54 -5.63 -7.66 18.05
C ILE A 54 -7.01 -8.29 18.27
N ALA A 55 -7.12 -9.62 18.18
CA ALA A 55 -8.37 -10.34 18.41
C ALA A 55 -8.89 -10.11 19.84
N LYS A 56 -8.01 -10.21 20.84
CA LYS A 56 -8.35 -9.91 22.24
C LYS A 56 -8.83 -8.46 22.40
N LEU A 57 -8.14 -7.50 21.78
CA LEU A 57 -8.55 -6.09 21.82
C LEU A 57 -9.95 -5.89 21.21
N TYR A 58 -10.17 -6.42 20.01
CA TYR A 58 -11.45 -6.29 19.31
C TYR A 58 -12.59 -7.00 20.05
N SER A 59 -12.32 -8.03 20.85
CA SER A 59 -13.35 -8.69 21.68
C SER A 59 -13.79 -7.88 22.91
N LYS A 60 -13.08 -6.81 23.29
CA LYS A 60 -13.42 -6.04 24.49
C LYS A 60 -14.76 -5.30 24.35
N PRO A 61 -15.61 -5.31 25.40
CA PRO A 61 -16.79 -4.46 25.45
C PRO A 61 -16.43 -2.98 25.22
N GLY A 62 -17.20 -2.30 24.38
CA GLY A 62 -16.99 -0.89 24.06
C GLY A 62 -15.91 -0.60 23.02
N TYR A 63 -15.14 -1.60 22.57
CA TYR A 63 -14.25 -1.39 21.42
C TYR A 63 -15.08 -1.22 20.14
N PRO A 64 -14.85 -0.19 19.30
CA PRO A 64 -15.67 0.07 18.13
C PRO A 64 -15.70 -1.11 17.15
N LYS A 65 -16.86 -1.33 16.54
CA LYS A 65 -17.09 -2.40 15.56
C LYS A 65 -17.34 -1.80 14.18
N HIS A 66 -16.27 -1.68 13.41
CA HIS A 66 -16.27 -1.22 12.03
C HIS A 66 -15.96 -2.40 11.13
N TYR A 67 -16.94 -2.95 10.42
CA TYR A 67 -16.67 -4.05 9.49
C TYR A 67 -16.00 -3.51 8.21
N PRO A 68 -14.96 -4.16 7.66
CA PRO A 68 -14.25 -5.32 8.21
C PRO A 68 -13.16 -4.95 9.25
N ASN A 69 -12.77 -3.67 9.27
CA ASN A 69 -11.59 -3.13 9.94
C ASN A 69 -11.35 -3.58 11.39
N THR A 70 -12.30 -3.37 12.30
CA THR A 70 -12.20 -3.77 13.72
C THR A 70 -13.11 -4.95 14.08
N TYR A 71 -13.58 -5.66 13.05
CA TYR A 71 -14.39 -6.86 13.19
C TYR A 71 -13.57 -8.13 12.88
N LEU A 72 -12.72 -8.08 11.86
CA LEU A 72 -11.91 -9.22 11.39
C LEU A 72 -10.43 -8.96 11.68
N PRO A 73 -9.84 -9.57 12.73
CA PRO A 73 -8.42 -9.41 13.05
C PRO A 73 -7.50 -9.77 11.88
N GLU A 74 -7.82 -10.83 11.15
CA GLU A 74 -7.09 -11.27 9.95
C GLU A 74 -7.02 -10.18 8.88
N TYR A 75 -8.10 -9.41 8.69
CA TYR A 75 -8.11 -8.32 7.73
C TYR A 75 -7.16 -7.20 8.15
N THR A 76 -7.16 -6.82 9.44
CA THR A 76 -6.19 -5.87 10.00
C THR A 76 -4.75 -6.35 9.76
N CYS A 77 -4.45 -7.60 10.11
CA CYS A 77 -3.12 -8.19 9.92
C CYS A 77 -2.69 -8.14 8.45
N MET A 78 -3.59 -8.49 7.51
CA MET A 78 -3.33 -8.43 6.08
C MET A 78 -3.01 -7.01 5.60
N THR A 79 -3.73 -5.99 6.08
CA THR A 79 -3.42 -4.59 5.70
C THR A 79 -2.07 -4.12 6.23
N HIS A 80 -1.68 -4.52 7.44
CA HIS A 80 -0.37 -4.21 8.00
C HIS A 80 0.79 -4.91 7.25
N SER A 81 0.52 -6.07 6.66
CA SER A 81 1.52 -6.84 5.92
C SER A 81 2.05 -6.17 4.66
N LYS A 82 1.32 -5.22 4.07
CA LYS A 82 1.64 -4.62 2.76
C LYS A 82 3.06 -4.07 2.69
N LEU A 83 3.45 -3.27 3.69
CA LEU A 83 4.78 -2.66 3.77
C LEU A 83 5.88 -3.71 3.94
N THR A 84 5.66 -4.72 4.79
CA THR A 84 6.60 -5.81 5.00
C THR A 84 6.81 -6.66 3.75
N LEU A 85 5.76 -6.92 2.97
CA LEU A 85 5.88 -7.67 1.72
C LEU A 85 6.67 -6.88 0.68
N VAL A 86 6.50 -5.56 0.61
CA VAL A 86 7.33 -4.70 -0.25
C VAL A 86 8.80 -4.68 0.22
N ALA A 87 9.05 -4.58 1.53
CA ALA A 87 10.41 -4.67 2.08
C ALA A 87 11.08 -6.02 1.77
N LYS A 88 10.35 -7.13 1.91
CA LYS A 88 10.85 -8.47 1.51
C LYS A 88 11.13 -8.57 0.02
N ALA A 89 10.29 -7.97 -0.83
CA ALA A 89 10.54 -7.90 -2.27
C ALA A 89 11.83 -7.16 -2.60
N ILE A 90 12.07 -6.02 -1.94
CA ILE A 90 13.32 -5.25 -2.06
C ILE A 90 14.53 -6.10 -1.64
N ASP A 91 14.45 -6.74 -0.48
CA ASP A 91 15.57 -7.53 0.07
C ASP A 91 15.88 -8.79 -0.74
N SER A 92 14.88 -9.38 -1.39
CA SER A 92 15.04 -10.56 -2.23
C SER A 92 15.91 -10.30 -3.46
N LYS A 93 15.99 -9.04 -3.92
CA LYS A 93 16.64 -8.64 -5.18
C LYS A 93 16.20 -9.43 -6.42
N LEU A 94 15.05 -10.11 -6.37
CA LEU A 94 14.53 -10.91 -7.48
C LEU A 94 14.21 -10.06 -8.72
N LEU A 95 13.76 -8.82 -8.49
CA LEU A 95 13.49 -7.83 -9.51
C LEU A 95 14.03 -6.49 -9.03
N ALA A 96 15.29 -6.20 -9.35
CA ALA A 96 15.92 -4.93 -9.01
C ALA A 96 15.23 -3.78 -9.75
N SER A 97 14.90 -2.72 -9.03
CA SER A 97 14.24 -1.53 -9.57
C SER A 97 14.63 -0.32 -8.75
N ASP A 98 14.67 0.84 -9.41
CA ASP A 98 14.83 2.13 -8.75
C ASP A 98 13.64 2.49 -7.85
N TYR A 99 12.48 1.88 -8.07
CA TYR A 99 11.24 2.15 -7.35
C TYR A 99 10.43 0.87 -7.14
N TYR A 100 9.77 0.79 -5.99
CA TYR A 100 8.84 -0.29 -5.66
C TYR A 100 7.48 0.29 -5.30
N SER A 101 6.42 -0.46 -5.59
CA SER A 101 5.06 -0.08 -5.27
C SER A 101 4.25 -1.27 -4.81
N TRP A 102 3.43 -1.07 -3.79
CA TRP A 102 2.33 -1.98 -3.47
C TRP A 102 1.09 -1.60 -4.28
N ILE A 103 0.34 -2.58 -4.74
CA ILE A 103 -0.94 -2.35 -5.44
C ILE A 103 -1.93 -3.44 -5.02
N ASP A 104 -3.10 -3.03 -4.53
CA ASP A 104 -4.20 -3.95 -4.28
C ASP A 104 -4.70 -4.56 -5.61
N LEU A 105 -5.01 -5.86 -5.64
CA LEU A 105 -5.46 -6.57 -6.86
C LEU A 105 -6.73 -5.99 -7.52
N GLY A 106 -7.53 -5.24 -6.76
CA GLY A 106 -8.73 -4.57 -7.23
C GLY A 106 -8.52 -3.12 -7.64
N TYR A 107 -7.29 -2.63 -7.70
CA TYR A 107 -7.02 -1.19 -7.83
C TYR A 107 -7.48 -0.63 -9.19
N PHE A 108 -7.21 -1.33 -10.29
CA PHE A 108 -7.58 -0.91 -11.65
C PHE A 108 -8.96 -1.40 -12.10
N ARG A 109 -9.96 -1.36 -11.20
CA ARG A 109 -11.32 -1.86 -11.50
C ARG A 109 -12.04 -1.05 -12.57
N ASP A 110 -11.80 0.26 -12.62
CA ASP A 110 -12.43 1.19 -13.57
C ASP A 110 -11.98 0.94 -15.02
N VAL A 111 -10.88 0.23 -15.21
CA VAL A 111 -10.34 -0.17 -16.52
C VAL A 111 -10.29 -1.69 -16.69
N SER A 112 -11.08 -2.43 -15.90
CA SER A 112 -11.08 -3.90 -15.92
C SER A 112 -11.47 -4.53 -17.27
N SER A 113 -12.26 -3.82 -18.08
CA SER A 113 -12.65 -4.22 -19.44
C SER A 113 -11.67 -3.74 -20.52
N ARG A 114 -10.70 -2.87 -20.16
CA ARG A 114 -9.79 -2.22 -21.10
C ARG A 114 -8.66 -3.19 -21.48
N LYS A 115 -8.61 -3.57 -22.75
CA LYS A 115 -7.64 -4.53 -23.30
C LYS A 115 -6.43 -3.85 -23.93
N LYS A 116 -5.83 -2.90 -23.21
CA LYS A 116 -4.68 -2.13 -23.69
C LYS A 116 -3.50 -2.30 -22.74
N TYR A 117 -2.33 -2.52 -23.32
CA TYR A 117 -1.09 -2.56 -22.56
C TYR A 117 -0.79 -1.20 -21.94
N PHE A 118 -0.29 -1.22 -20.70
CA PHE A 118 0.06 -0.01 -19.97
C PHE A 118 1.25 -0.26 -19.04
N TYR A 119 1.93 0.82 -18.66
CA TYR A 119 2.88 0.85 -17.57
C TYR A 119 2.35 1.69 -16.42
N LEU A 120 2.94 1.47 -15.26
CA LEU A 120 2.92 2.38 -14.14
C LEU A 120 4.26 3.09 -14.09
N GLU A 121 4.20 4.40 -14.29
CA GLU A 121 5.35 5.30 -14.26
C GLU A 121 5.34 6.10 -12.97
N VAL A 122 6.53 6.47 -12.49
CA VAL A 122 6.66 7.35 -11.32
C VAL A 122 6.13 8.74 -11.71
N PRO A 123 5.28 9.39 -10.88
CA PRO A 123 4.86 10.76 -11.15
C PRO A 123 6.06 11.70 -11.29
N ASN A 124 6.00 12.64 -12.24
CA ASN A 124 7.12 13.54 -12.53
C ASN A 124 7.50 14.45 -11.35
N ASP A 125 6.56 14.70 -10.44
CA ASP A 125 6.72 15.51 -9.23
C ASP A 125 6.98 14.66 -7.97
N PHE A 126 7.32 13.37 -8.14
CA PHE A 126 7.61 12.49 -7.02
C PHE A 126 8.91 12.87 -6.30
N ASP A 127 8.82 13.10 -4.99
CA ASP A 127 9.97 13.32 -4.12
C ASP A 127 10.56 11.98 -3.67
N ASN A 128 11.78 11.70 -4.14
CA ASN A 128 12.51 10.46 -3.86
C ASN A 128 12.80 10.21 -2.38
N SER A 129 12.67 11.21 -1.51
CA SER A 129 12.84 11.07 -0.05
C SER A 129 11.56 10.68 0.69
N THR A 130 10.44 10.54 -0.01
CA THR A 130 9.11 10.32 0.57
C THR A 130 8.47 9.01 0.10
N VAL A 131 7.32 8.67 0.68
CA VAL A 131 6.44 7.62 0.17
C VAL A 131 5.19 8.24 -0.46
N GLY A 132 4.99 8.00 -1.75
CA GLY A 132 3.83 8.49 -2.49
C GLY A 132 2.58 7.68 -2.12
N VAL A 133 1.50 8.37 -1.76
CA VAL A 133 0.23 7.76 -1.32
C VAL A 133 -0.98 8.51 -1.88
N ASN A 134 -2.13 7.86 -1.91
CA ASN A 134 -3.39 8.54 -2.23
C ASN A 134 -3.83 9.41 -1.06
N GLN A 135 -4.20 10.68 -1.31
CA GLN A 135 -4.99 11.46 -0.37
C GLN A 135 -6.47 11.29 -0.68
N VAL A 136 -7.20 10.72 0.28
CA VAL A 136 -8.61 10.41 0.12
C VAL A 136 -9.48 11.56 0.62
N TYR A 137 -9.12 12.12 1.77
CA TYR A 137 -9.85 13.22 2.39
C TYR A 137 -8.91 14.35 2.74
N ASP A 138 -9.39 15.58 2.64
CA ASP A 138 -8.72 16.74 3.21
C ASP A 138 -9.11 16.86 4.68
N VAL A 139 -8.21 16.45 5.56
CA VAL A 139 -8.45 16.37 7.01
C VAL A 139 -7.30 17.02 7.78
N PRO A 140 -7.59 17.63 8.94
CA PRO A 140 -6.57 18.31 9.71
C PRO A 140 -5.59 17.31 10.34
N LEU A 141 -4.29 17.54 10.18
CA LEU A 141 -3.25 16.85 10.97
C LEU A 141 -3.00 17.51 12.33
N LYS A 142 -3.52 18.73 12.53
CA LYS A 142 -3.44 19.49 13.78
C LYS A 142 -4.69 19.24 14.62
N ASN A 143 -4.53 19.19 15.94
CA ASN A 143 -5.62 19.09 16.91
C ASN A 143 -6.51 17.83 16.76
N VAL A 144 -5.93 16.73 16.28
CA VAL A 144 -6.58 15.41 16.23
C VAL A 144 -5.68 14.36 16.88
N SER A 145 -6.24 13.58 17.80
CA SER A 145 -5.52 12.53 18.52
C SER A 145 -5.53 11.20 17.74
N ALA A 146 -4.52 10.36 17.93
CA ALA A 146 -4.53 8.98 17.43
C ALA A 146 -5.77 8.19 17.87
N ARG A 147 -6.20 8.35 19.13
CA ARG A 147 -7.40 7.68 19.66
C ARG A 147 -8.65 7.99 18.85
N SER A 148 -8.89 9.27 18.56
CA SER A 148 -10.09 9.68 17.79
C SER A 148 -10.04 9.25 16.32
N ILE A 149 -8.84 9.08 15.75
CA ILE A 149 -8.65 8.54 14.40
C ILE A 149 -8.91 7.04 14.38
N ILE A 150 -8.21 6.28 15.23
CA ILE A 150 -8.21 4.82 15.26
C ILE A 150 -9.61 4.31 15.65
N LEU A 151 -10.19 4.81 16.74
CA LEU A 151 -11.51 4.38 17.21
C LEU A 151 -12.64 4.94 16.33
N GLY A 152 -12.43 6.13 15.76
CA GLY A 152 -13.41 6.80 14.89
C GLY A 152 -13.36 6.37 13.43
N ASN A 153 -12.48 5.44 13.06
CA ASN A 153 -12.31 4.95 11.69
C ASN A 153 -12.09 6.07 10.65
N LYS A 154 -11.37 7.14 11.03
CA LYS A 154 -11.16 8.32 10.18
C LYS A 154 -10.04 8.09 9.17
N ASN A 155 -10.28 8.43 7.91
CA ASN A 155 -9.28 8.29 6.85
C ASN A 155 -8.71 9.64 6.45
N TRP A 156 -7.42 9.63 6.08
CA TRP A 156 -6.73 10.74 5.43
C TRP A 156 -6.17 10.27 4.09
N ILE A 157 -5.38 9.20 4.15
CA ILE A 157 -4.76 8.55 2.99
C ILE A 157 -5.33 7.15 2.76
N GLY A 158 -5.23 6.68 1.52
CA GLY A 158 -5.69 5.36 1.11
C GLY A 158 -4.55 4.34 1.05
N GLY A 159 -4.76 3.15 1.61
CA GLY A 159 -3.76 2.07 1.64
C GLY A 159 -3.71 1.18 0.37
N GLY A 160 -4.45 1.53 -0.68
CA GLY A 160 -4.59 0.69 -1.88
C GLY A 160 -3.36 0.66 -2.78
N LEU A 161 -2.53 1.70 -2.71
CA LEU A 161 -1.28 1.82 -3.44
C LEU A 161 -0.35 2.78 -2.71
N PHE A 162 0.93 2.42 -2.65
CA PHE A 162 2.01 3.33 -2.27
C PHE A 162 3.24 3.09 -3.13
N LEU A 163 4.12 4.09 -3.24
CA LEU A 163 5.32 4.09 -4.09
C LEU A 163 6.50 4.70 -3.34
N GLY A 164 7.71 4.18 -3.55
CA GLY A 164 8.91 4.82 -3.02
C GLY A 164 10.22 4.21 -3.51
N LYS A 165 11.33 4.84 -3.12
CA LYS A 165 12.68 4.30 -3.27
C LYS A 165 12.91 3.12 -2.32
N PRO A 166 13.78 2.15 -2.65
CA PRO A 166 13.97 0.95 -1.85
C PRO A 166 14.39 1.20 -0.40
N ASP A 167 15.36 2.09 -0.19
CA ASP A 167 15.87 2.50 1.12
C ASP A 167 14.79 3.24 1.94
N VAL A 168 14.08 4.18 1.30
CA VAL A 168 12.98 4.93 1.92
C VAL A 168 11.84 4.00 2.36
N LEU A 169 11.43 3.04 1.51
CA LEU A 169 10.37 2.09 1.84
C LEU A 169 10.76 1.14 2.96
N LYS A 170 12.02 0.71 3.02
CA LYS A 170 12.52 -0.12 4.14
C LYS A 170 12.53 0.66 5.45
N GLN A 171 12.98 1.91 5.44
CA GLN A 171 12.93 2.77 6.62
C GLN A 171 11.47 3.03 7.04
N PHE A 172 10.59 3.25 6.08
CA PHE A 172 9.17 3.46 6.31
C PHE A 172 8.48 2.23 6.93
N GLU A 173 8.80 1.01 6.46
CA GLU A 173 8.30 -0.23 7.05
C GLU A 173 8.69 -0.38 8.52
N SER A 174 9.97 -0.12 8.84
CA SER A 174 10.47 -0.22 10.21
C SER A 174 9.81 0.82 11.14
N GLN A 175 9.70 2.06 10.66
CA GLN A 175 8.98 3.14 11.35
C GLN A 175 7.51 2.75 11.58
N TYR A 176 6.83 2.25 10.54
CA TYR A 176 5.43 1.85 10.61
C TYR A 176 5.21 0.72 11.61
N LYS A 177 5.99 -0.36 11.55
CA LYS A 177 5.93 -1.48 12.49
C LYS A 177 6.08 -0.99 13.93
N THR A 178 7.05 -0.11 14.19
CA THR A 178 7.27 0.49 15.51
C THR A 178 6.02 1.22 16.01
N ARG A 179 5.33 1.94 15.13
CA ARG A 179 4.10 2.69 15.46
C ARG A 179 2.91 1.76 15.70
N VAL A 180 2.76 0.69 14.92
CA VAL A 180 1.74 -0.34 15.17
C VAL A 180 1.92 -0.96 16.56
N MET A 181 3.14 -1.34 16.94
CA MET A 181 3.41 -1.90 18.27
C MET A 181 3.15 -0.88 19.39
N TYR A 182 3.51 0.38 19.17
CA TYR A 182 3.22 1.47 20.10
C TYR A 182 1.72 1.61 20.34
N TYR A 183 0.90 1.76 19.29
CA TYR A 183 -0.55 1.90 19.46
C TYR A 183 -1.19 0.66 20.05
N LEU A 184 -0.73 -0.54 19.67
CA LEU A 184 -1.22 -1.79 20.26
C LEU A 184 -0.99 -1.83 21.77
N SER A 185 0.18 -1.35 22.24
CA SER A 185 0.50 -1.26 23.68
C SER A 185 -0.43 -0.30 24.44
N GLN A 186 -1.02 0.67 23.73
CA GLN A 186 -2.01 1.62 24.25
C GLN A 186 -3.45 1.12 24.06
N GLU A 187 -3.62 -0.14 23.66
CA GLU A 187 -4.92 -0.75 23.34
C GLU A 187 -5.66 -0.01 22.22
N LEU A 188 -4.91 0.52 21.25
CA LEU A 188 -5.42 1.19 20.05
C LEU A 188 -4.97 0.40 18.83
N MET A 189 -5.93 -0.16 18.09
CA MET A 189 -5.67 -0.85 16.84
C MET A 189 -6.79 -0.67 15.81
N ASN A 190 -6.40 -0.49 14.57
CA ASN A 190 -7.27 -0.50 13.41
C ASN A 190 -6.39 -0.81 12.17
N VAL A 191 -6.96 -0.85 10.98
CA VAL A 191 -6.26 -1.15 9.72
C VAL A 191 -5.20 -0.09 9.38
N GLU A 192 -4.37 -0.41 8.41
CA GLU A 192 -3.14 0.32 8.11
C GLU A 192 -3.31 1.83 7.87
N GLN A 193 -4.30 2.26 7.10
CA GLN A 193 -4.60 3.68 6.84
C GLN A 193 -4.86 4.52 8.10
N HIS A 194 -5.49 3.96 9.14
CA HIS A 194 -5.78 4.67 10.40
C HIS A 194 -4.54 4.83 11.26
N ILE A 195 -3.68 3.80 11.25
CA ILE A 195 -2.38 3.87 11.90
C ILE A 195 -1.53 4.92 11.21
N LEU A 196 -1.47 4.91 9.88
CA LEU A 196 -0.73 5.91 9.11
C LEU A 196 -1.23 7.32 9.41
N TYR A 197 -2.53 7.58 9.34
CA TYR A 197 -3.05 8.90 9.68
C TYR A 197 -2.64 9.32 11.11
N SER A 198 -2.76 8.43 12.08
CA SER A 198 -2.36 8.70 13.47
C SER A 198 -0.89 9.10 13.59
N MET A 199 0.01 8.41 12.89
CA MET A 199 1.46 8.69 12.89
C MET A 199 1.83 10.12 12.47
N TYR A 200 1.02 10.73 11.59
CA TYR A 200 1.32 12.04 11.00
C TYR A 200 0.64 13.21 11.72
N THR A 201 -0.13 12.95 12.78
CA THR A 201 -0.71 14.03 13.59
C THR A 201 0.36 14.82 14.33
N ALA A 202 0.12 16.11 14.55
CA ALA A 202 1.07 16.98 15.26
C ALA A 202 1.35 16.50 16.70
N GLU A 203 0.34 15.97 17.38
CA GLU A 203 0.44 15.42 18.74
C GLU A 203 1.39 14.21 18.76
N GLU A 204 1.17 13.25 17.85
CA GLU A 204 1.97 12.03 17.82
C GLU A 204 3.39 12.31 17.36
N ARG A 205 3.59 13.15 16.34
CA ARG A 205 4.94 13.53 15.89
C ARG A 205 5.80 14.18 16.97
N LYS A 206 5.19 14.88 17.94
CA LYS A 206 5.91 15.46 19.08
C LYS A 206 6.41 14.39 20.05
N LYS A 207 5.59 13.38 20.34
CA LYS A 207 5.93 12.27 21.25
C LYS A 207 6.85 11.25 20.59
N ASN A 208 6.66 11.10 19.29
CA ASN A 208 7.04 9.95 18.50
C ASN A 208 7.49 10.44 17.11
N PRO A 209 8.67 11.08 17.00
CA PRO A 209 9.14 11.62 15.73
C PRO A 209 9.23 10.56 14.63
N ILE A 210 8.97 10.98 13.40
CA ILE A 210 9.09 10.17 12.20
C ILE A 210 10.21 10.73 11.32
N THR A 211 10.85 9.87 10.53
CA THR A 211 11.98 10.22 9.66
C THR A 211 11.62 10.17 8.18
N VAL A 212 10.65 9.33 7.81
CA VAL A 212 10.13 9.26 6.44
C VAL A 212 8.77 9.92 6.40
N GLU A 213 8.62 10.88 5.48
CA GLU A 213 7.36 11.57 5.18
C GLU A 213 6.57 10.86 4.08
N VAL A 214 5.28 11.15 4.00
CA VAL A 214 4.43 10.77 2.86
C VAL A 214 4.21 11.96 1.95
N GLN A 215 4.17 11.71 0.64
CA GLN A 215 3.72 12.65 -0.37
C GLN A 215 2.28 12.30 -0.77
N PRO A 216 1.27 13.02 -0.25
CA PRO A 216 -0.12 12.79 -0.60
C PRO A 216 -0.44 13.28 -2.02
N TYR A 217 -1.08 12.43 -2.82
CA TYR A 217 -1.60 12.76 -4.14
C TYR A 217 -3.13 12.88 -4.09
N LEU A 218 -3.63 14.10 -4.30
CA LEU A 218 -5.06 14.43 -4.32
C LEU A 218 -5.55 14.56 -5.77
N PRO A 219 -6.77 14.09 -6.10
CA PRO A 219 -7.36 14.30 -7.42
C PRO A 219 -7.33 15.76 -7.87
N GLY A 220 -6.57 16.05 -8.93
CA GLY A 220 -6.21 17.42 -9.29
C GLY A 220 -6.26 17.71 -10.78
N LYS A 221 -5.41 18.64 -11.22
CA LYS A 221 -5.42 19.23 -12.58
C LYS A 221 -5.00 18.28 -13.69
N GLN A 222 -4.27 17.20 -13.38
CA GLN A 222 -3.85 16.23 -14.39
C GLN A 222 -5.04 15.39 -14.87
N LYS A 223 -5.15 15.24 -16.19
CA LYS A 223 -6.21 14.45 -16.81
C LYS A 223 -5.84 12.97 -16.75
N VAL A 224 -6.42 12.27 -15.79
CA VAL A 224 -6.29 10.82 -15.59
C VAL A 224 -7.59 10.11 -15.94
N ILE A 225 -7.56 8.78 -16.09
CA ILE A 225 -8.74 7.98 -16.44
C ILE A 225 -9.79 7.98 -15.33
N SER A 226 -9.36 7.85 -14.07
CA SER A 226 -10.23 7.91 -12.91
C SER A 226 -9.69 8.91 -11.90
N ARG A 227 -10.59 9.75 -11.39
CA ARG A 227 -10.31 10.78 -10.38
C ARG A 227 -10.83 10.38 -8.99
N ASP A 228 -11.19 9.11 -8.81
CA ASP A 228 -11.55 8.58 -7.49
C ASP A 228 -10.34 8.76 -6.53
N PRO A 229 -10.49 9.51 -5.42
CA PRO A 229 -9.41 9.72 -4.46
C PRO A 229 -8.79 8.42 -3.93
N TRP A 230 -9.53 7.31 -3.89
CA TRP A 230 -9.02 6.02 -3.42
C TRP A 230 -8.07 5.35 -4.41
N PHE A 231 -8.15 5.71 -5.70
CA PHE A 231 -7.40 5.08 -6.77
C PHE A 231 -6.51 6.05 -7.55
N TYR A 232 -6.55 7.35 -7.23
CA TYR A 232 -5.97 8.41 -8.05
C TYR A 232 -4.50 8.22 -8.40
N LEU A 233 -3.62 7.91 -7.43
CA LEU A 233 -2.19 7.78 -7.66
C LEU A 233 -1.88 6.70 -8.71
N GLY A 234 -2.49 5.52 -8.64
CA GLY A 234 -2.27 4.51 -9.68
C GLY A 234 -2.78 4.93 -11.06
N PHE A 235 -3.83 5.75 -11.15
CA PHE A 235 -4.28 6.31 -12.44
C PHE A 235 -3.45 7.51 -12.91
N LEU A 236 -2.75 8.19 -12.01
CA LEU A 236 -1.72 9.18 -12.32
C LEU A 236 -0.49 8.49 -12.91
N MET A 237 -0.12 7.32 -12.37
CA MET A 237 0.98 6.49 -12.86
C MET A 237 0.63 5.75 -14.16
N TYR A 238 -0.65 5.61 -14.50
CA TYR A 238 -1.14 4.78 -15.60
C TYR A 238 -0.84 5.39 -16.98
N ASN A 239 0.01 4.74 -17.78
CA ASN A 239 0.38 5.19 -19.12
C ASN A 239 0.20 4.09 -20.19
N GLU A 240 -0.66 4.34 -21.18
CA GLU A 240 -0.88 3.44 -22.34
C GLU A 240 -0.02 3.79 -23.57
N ASN A 241 0.62 4.97 -23.58
CA ASN A 241 1.25 5.50 -24.78
C ASN A 241 2.62 4.85 -25.00
N ILE A 242 2.66 3.89 -25.93
CA ILE A 242 3.89 3.31 -26.49
C ILE A 242 4.42 4.24 -27.59
N ASN A 243 4.83 5.46 -27.26
CA ASN A 243 5.68 6.25 -28.16
C ASN A 243 7.04 6.43 -27.49
N ALA A 244 7.85 5.38 -27.56
CA ALA A 244 9.25 5.42 -27.18
C ALA A 244 10.08 6.12 -28.27
N SER A 245 9.84 7.41 -28.50
CA SER A 245 10.91 8.33 -28.91
C SER A 245 11.72 8.84 -27.70
N TYR A 246 11.54 8.22 -26.53
CA TYR A 246 12.14 8.64 -25.25
C TYR A 246 12.77 7.52 -24.42
N ARG A 247 13.38 6.50 -25.05
CA ARG A 247 14.30 5.59 -24.34
C ARG A 247 15.62 5.42 -25.07
N SER A 248 16.25 6.56 -25.37
CA SER A 248 17.70 6.68 -25.52
C SER A 248 18.28 7.21 -24.19
N TYR A 249 18.17 6.45 -23.10
CA TYR A 249 19.00 6.71 -21.92
C TYR A 249 19.39 5.39 -21.24
N ARG A 250 20.67 5.08 -21.43
CA ARG A 250 21.58 4.28 -20.61
C ARG A 250 21.56 2.77 -20.85
N SER A 251 22.45 2.40 -21.79
CA SER A 251 23.45 1.32 -21.72
C SER A 251 23.76 0.80 -20.33
#